data_AF-Q1GXP5-F1
#
_entry.id   AF-Q1GXP5-F1
#
_cell.length_a   1.000
_cell.length_b   1.000
_cell.length_c   1.000
_cell.angle_alpha   90.00
_cell.angle_beta   90.00
_cell.angle_gamma   90.00
#
_symmetry.space_group_name_H-M   'P 1'
#
loop_
_entity.id
_entity.type
_entity.pdbx_description
1 polymer ?
#
loop_
_entity_poly.entity_id
_entity_poly.type
_entity_poly.pdbx_seq_one_letter_code
_entity_poly.pdbx_strand_id
1 'polypeptide(L)'
;MRKDKHSVAGEFLDDFIRFNKELLLAVGHNTDQAEEMSRQIAQKMCDEWGGQIIYFPKYKRAGLSERDLQIWKDFNGNNHRELARKYKMAVQNIYRILEFVKREEIARRQGALDL
;
A
#
# COMPACT_ATOMS: atom_id res chain seq x y z
N MET A 1 11.85 13.78 -38.06
CA MET A 1 12.22 14.30 -36.72
C MET A 1 11.08 13.95 -35.76
N ARG A 2 11.20 12.85 -34.99
CA ARG A 2 10.19 12.47 -34.00
C ARG A 2 10.35 13.41 -32.79
N LYS A 3 9.30 14.19 -32.47
CA LYS A 3 9.23 14.98 -31.24
C LYS A 3 9.55 14.07 -30.05
N ASP A 4 10.40 14.54 -29.14
CA ASP A 4 10.64 13.92 -27.84
C ASP A 4 9.29 13.70 -27.15
N LYS A 5 8.84 12.45 -27.14
CA LYS A 5 7.73 12.03 -26.30
C LYS A 5 8.34 11.70 -24.96
N HIS A 6 8.10 12.52 -23.95
CA HIS A 6 8.34 12.10 -22.56
C HIS A 6 7.71 10.72 -22.40
N SER A 7 8.55 9.74 -22.07
CA SER A 7 8.05 8.39 -21.87
C SER A 7 7.37 8.34 -20.51
N VAL A 8 6.19 7.71 -20.43
CA VAL A 8 5.46 7.50 -19.17
C VAL A 8 6.36 6.85 -18.10
N ALA A 9 7.32 6.03 -18.53
CA ALA A 9 8.33 5.44 -17.64
C ALA A 9 9.32 6.47 -17.07
N GLY A 10 9.74 7.45 -17.89
CA GLY A 10 10.59 8.56 -17.44
C GLY A 10 9.85 9.48 -16.47
N GLU A 11 8.61 9.84 -16.79
CA GLU A 11 7.75 10.62 -15.89
C GLU A 11 7.55 9.90 -14.54
N PHE A 12 7.34 8.58 -14.57
CA PHE A 12 7.23 7.77 -13.36
C PHE A 12 8.51 7.80 -12.52
N LEU A 13 9.70 7.70 -13.13
CA LEU A 13 10.97 7.68 -12.40
C LEU A 13 11.25 9.04 -11.75
N ASP A 14 10.96 10.13 -12.46
CA ASP A 14 11.08 11.50 -11.95
C ASP A 14 10.13 11.73 -10.76
N ASP A 15 8.88 11.29 -10.88
CA ASP A 15 7.91 11.34 -9.79
C ASP A 15 8.33 10.46 -8.61
N PHE A 16 8.88 9.27 -8.87
CA PHE A 16 9.36 8.37 -7.83
C PHE A 16 10.51 8.98 -7.03
N ILE A 17 11.49 9.60 -7.69
CA ILE A 17 12.58 10.35 -7.03
C ILE A 17 11.99 11.47 -6.18
N ARG A 18 11.08 12.26 -6.75
CA ARG A 18 10.43 13.38 -6.05
C ARG A 18 9.68 12.93 -4.79
N PHE A 19 8.84 11.90 -4.89
CA PHE A 19 8.10 11.37 -3.74
C PHE A 19 9.01 10.85 -2.63
N ASN A 20 10.08 10.13 -2.99
CA ASN A 20 11.05 9.65 -2.01
C ASN A 20 11.77 10.82 -1.33
N LYS A 21 12.16 11.86 -2.08
CA LYS A 21 12.77 13.08 -1.50
C LYS A 21 11.81 13.76 -0.51
N GLU A 22 10.56 13.96 -0.88
CA GLU A 22 9.53 14.55 -0.01
C GLU A 22 9.36 13.76 1.30
N LEU A 23 9.31 12.42 1.22
CA LEU A 23 9.19 11.55 2.40
C LEU A 23 10.45 11.59 3.27
N LEU A 24 11.64 11.57 2.68
CA LEU A 24 12.92 11.61 3.40
C LEU A 24 13.09 12.94 4.15
N LEU A 25 12.68 14.05 3.55
CA LEU A 25 12.63 15.35 4.23
C LEU A 25 11.64 15.34 5.39
N ALA A 26 10.45 14.75 5.20
CA ALA A 26 9.42 14.67 6.24
C ALA A 26 9.85 13.87 7.47
N VAL A 27 10.76 12.89 7.32
CA VAL A 27 11.31 12.10 8.43
C VAL A 27 12.61 12.68 9.02
N GLY A 28 13.06 13.84 8.54
CA GLY A 28 14.13 14.63 9.18
C GLY A 28 15.49 14.59 8.48
N HIS A 29 15.61 14.01 7.28
CA HIS A 29 16.83 14.14 6.49
C HIS A 29 16.98 15.56 5.93
N ASN A 30 18.22 16.01 5.74
CA ASN A 30 18.48 17.28 5.06
C ASN A 30 18.32 17.15 3.53
N THR A 31 18.29 18.27 2.83
CA THR A 31 18.05 18.33 1.37
C THR A 31 19.06 17.50 0.57
N ASP A 32 20.34 17.58 0.90
CA ASP A 32 21.40 16.89 0.16
C ASP A 32 21.31 15.39 0.37
N GLN A 33 21.08 14.95 1.62
CA GLN A 33 20.83 13.55 1.96
C GLN A 33 19.59 13.01 1.24
N ALA A 34 18.48 13.74 1.28
CA ALA A 34 17.23 13.31 0.67
C ALA A 34 17.34 13.22 -0.86
N GLU A 35 18.09 14.14 -1.49
CA GLU A 35 18.34 14.12 -2.92
C GLU A 35 19.21 12.92 -3.34
N GLU A 36 20.33 12.71 -2.66
CA GLU A 36 21.22 11.60 -2.98
C GLU A 36 20.52 10.24 -2.74
N MET A 37 19.87 10.07 -1.59
CA MET A 37 19.18 8.82 -1.25
C MET A 37 18.02 8.53 -2.20
N SER A 38 17.24 9.54 -2.61
CA SER A 38 16.13 9.32 -3.56
C SER A 38 16.61 8.87 -4.94
N ARG A 39 17.75 9.39 -5.42
CA ARG A 39 18.39 8.92 -6.65
C ARG A 39 18.91 7.50 -6.51
N GLN A 40 19.57 7.17 -5.39
CA GLN A 40 20.06 5.80 -5.14
C GLN A 40 18.92 4.77 -5.07
N ILE A 41 17.80 5.13 -4.42
CA ILE A 41 16.61 4.28 -4.36
C ILE A 41 16.05 4.04 -5.76
N ALA A 42 15.93 5.10 -6.58
CA ALA A 42 15.47 4.99 -7.96
C ALA A 42 16.40 4.14 -8.83
N GLN A 43 17.71 4.33 -8.71
CA GLN A 43 18.70 3.52 -9.41
C GLN A 43 18.58 2.04 -9.05
N LYS A 44 18.48 1.72 -7.75
CA LYS A 44 18.31 0.34 -7.29
C LYS A 44 17.04 -0.31 -7.84
N MET A 45 15.93 0.43 -7.94
CA MET A 45 14.70 -0.07 -8.55
C MET A 45 14.89 -0.36 -10.05
N CYS A 46 15.61 0.51 -10.77
CA CYS A 46 15.96 0.27 -12.17
C CYS A 46 16.88 -0.95 -12.35
N ASP A 47 17.87 -1.13 -11.48
CA ASP A 47 18.82 -2.24 -11.58
C ASP A 47 18.14 -3.59 -11.32
N GLU A 48 17.28 -3.66 -10.31
CA GLU A 48 16.60 -4.90 -9.93
C GLU A 48 15.45 -5.23 -10.89
N TRP A 49 14.64 -4.24 -11.24
CA TRP A 49 13.32 -4.46 -11.87
C TRP A 49 13.17 -3.81 -13.24
N GLY A 50 14.19 -3.11 -13.74
CA GLY A 50 14.21 -2.49 -15.07
C GLY A 50 13.98 -3.51 -16.18
N GLY A 51 13.26 -3.10 -17.22
CA GLY A 51 12.90 -3.96 -18.36
C GLY A 51 11.69 -4.87 -18.12
N GLN A 52 11.11 -4.89 -16.91
CA GLN A 52 9.91 -5.65 -16.58
C GLN A 52 8.64 -4.78 -16.67
N ILE A 53 7.49 -5.41 -16.94
CA ILE A 53 6.18 -4.75 -16.86
C ILE A 53 5.59 -5.00 -15.47
N ILE A 54 5.61 -3.97 -14.62
CA ILE A 54 5.10 -4.05 -13.25
C ILE A 54 3.67 -3.53 -13.20
N TYR A 55 2.75 -4.37 -12.68
CA TYR A 55 1.38 -3.97 -12.41
C TYR A 55 1.24 -3.41 -10.98
N PHE A 56 0.88 -2.13 -10.88
CA PHE A 56 0.47 -1.50 -9.62
C PHE A 56 -1.04 -1.63 -9.45
N PRO A 57 -1.53 -2.49 -8.55
CA PRO A 57 -2.96 -2.60 -8.28
C PRO A 57 -3.48 -1.29 -7.66
N LYS A 58 -4.56 -0.76 -8.22
CA LYS A 58 -5.25 0.47 -7.77
C LYS A 58 -5.68 0.42 -6.29
N TYR A 59 -5.83 -0.79 -5.76
CA TYR A 59 -6.19 -1.06 -4.37
C TYR A 59 -5.46 -2.32 -3.87
N LYS A 60 -4.22 -2.18 -3.39
CA LYS A 60 -3.66 -3.13 -2.41
C LYS A 60 -3.97 -2.54 -1.03
N ARG A 61 -4.82 -3.20 -0.24
CA ARG A 61 -4.85 -2.91 1.21
C ARG A 61 -3.47 -3.30 1.74
N ALA A 62 -2.66 -2.32 2.12
CA ALA A 62 -1.32 -2.53 2.66
C ALA A 62 -1.31 -3.13 4.09
N GLY A 63 -2.41 -3.77 4.49
CA GLY A 63 -2.66 -4.23 5.85
C GLY A 63 -4.08 -3.92 6.31
N LEU A 64 -4.37 -4.30 7.55
CA LEU A 64 -5.62 -3.97 8.23
C LEU A 64 -5.64 -2.48 8.58
N SER A 65 -6.63 -1.75 8.07
CA SER A 65 -6.88 -0.40 8.56
C SER A 65 -7.57 -0.44 9.93
N GLU A 66 -7.46 0.64 10.70
CA GLU A 66 -8.17 0.78 11.99
C GLU A 66 -9.69 0.57 11.83
N ARG A 67 -10.26 1.05 10.71
CA ARG A 67 -11.67 0.82 10.39
C ARG A 67 -11.96 -0.67 10.20
N ASP A 68 -11.08 -1.40 9.52
CA ASP A 68 -11.29 -2.84 9.26
C ASP A 68 -11.23 -3.64 10.58
N LEU A 69 -10.34 -3.26 11.50
CA LEU A 69 -10.27 -3.82 12.85
C LEU A 69 -11.53 -3.50 13.66
N GLN A 70 -12.05 -2.27 13.58
CA GLN A 70 -13.27 -1.91 14.29
C GLN A 70 -14.50 -2.63 13.71
N ILE A 71 -14.58 -2.80 12.39
CA ILE A 71 -15.62 -3.62 11.74
C ILE A 71 -15.58 -5.06 12.26
N TRP A 72 -14.39 -5.63 12.44
CA TRP A 72 -14.23 -6.96 13.03
C TRP A 72 -14.68 -7.03 14.49
N LYS A 73 -14.31 -6.04 15.32
CA LYS A 73 -14.74 -5.96 16.73
C LYS A 73 -16.26 -5.83 16.88
N ASP A 74 -16.90 -5.11 15.97
CA ASP A 74 -18.34 -4.87 15.98
C ASP A 74 -19.16 -6.02 15.35
N PHE A 75 -18.48 -7.01 14.75
CA PHE A 75 -19.14 -8.13 14.10
C PHE A 75 -19.62 -9.16 15.13
N ASN A 76 -20.91 -9.48 15.09
CA ASN A 76 -21.54 -10.42 16.03
C ASN A 76 -21.89 -11.79 15.41
N GLY A 77 -21.47 -12.04 14.16
CA GLY A 77 -21.71 -13.29 13.44
C GLY A 77 -22.73 -13.20 12.32
N ASN A 78 -23.70 -12.27 12.37
CA ASN A 78 -24.73 -12.15 11.33
C ASN A 78 -25.13 -10.71 10.95
N ASN A 79 -24.60 -9.68 11.62
CA ASN A 79 -24.97 -8.27 11.44
C ASN A 79 -24.34 -7.54 10.23
N HIS A 80 -24.02 -8.23 9.13
CA HIS A 80 -23.35 -7.64 7.95
C HIS A 80 -24.06 -6.40 7.37
N ARG A 81 -25.40 -6.42 7.31
CA ARG A 81 -26.20 -5.29 6.80
C ARG A 81 -26.17 -4.08 7.72
N GLU A 82 -26.11 -4.31 9.03
CA GLU A 82 -26.03 -3.25 10.03
C GLU A 82 -24.65 -2.57 9.96
N LEU A 83 -23.59 -3.37 9.86
CA LEU A 83 -22.23 -2.86 9.66
C LEU A 83 -22.11 -2.06 8.35
N ALA A 84 -22.69 -2.56 7.26
CA ALA A 84 -22.72 -1.84 5.98
C ALA A 84 -23.34 -0.44 6.12
N ARG A 85 -24.44 -0.32 6.87
CA ARG A 85 -25.08 0.98 7.16
C ARG A 85 -24.20 1.84 8.07
N LYS A 86 -23.69 1.28 9.18
CA LYS A 86 -22.85 1.98 10.17
C LYS A 86 -21.60 2.60 9.54
N TYR A 87 -20.92 1.84 8.68
CA TYR A 87 -19.66 2.26 8.06
C TYR A 87 -19.84 2.90 6.67
N LYS A 88 -21.08 3.03 6.19
CA LYS A 88 -21.40 3.57 4.85
C LYS A 88 -20.66 2.83 3.74
N MET A 89 -20.73 1.49 3.77
CA MET A 89 -20.06 0.61 2.82
C MET A 89 -21.04 -0.36 2.17
N ALA A 90 -20.71 -0.86 0.98
CA ALA A 90 -21.44 -1.98 0.39
C ALA A 90 -21.30 -3.25 1.25
N VAL A 91 -22.38 -4.03 1.37
CA VAL A 91 -22.40 -5.27 2.17
C VAL A 91 -21.30 -6.24 1.74
N GLN A 92 -21.03 -6.35 0.43
CA GLN A 92 -19.95 -7.19 -0.10
C GLN A 92 -18.56 -6.76 0.41
N ASN A 93 -18.33 -5.48 0.66
CA ASN A 93 -17.07 -5.01 1.22
C ASN A 93 -16.94 -5.40 2.70
N ILE A 94 -18.03 -5.46 3.45
CA ILE A 94 -18.02 -5.97 4.83
C ILE A 94 -17.59 -7.44 4.84
N TYR A 95 -18.16 -8.28 3.98
CA TYR A 95 -17.73 -9.69 3.84
C TYR A 95 -16.23 -9.82 3.57
N ARG A 96 -15.72 -9.06 2.59
CA ARG A 96 -14.29 -9.07 2.24
C ARG A 96 -13.39 -8.60 3.39
N ILE A 97 -13.83 -7.60 4.16
CA ILE A 97 -13.12 -7.12 5.36
C ILE A 97 -13.04 -8.23 6.40
N LEU A 98 -14.17 -8.85 6.74
CA LEU A 98 -14.22 -9.88 7.77
C LEU A 98 -13.38 -11.11 7.39
N GLU A 99 -13.42 -11.54 6.12
CA GLU A 99 -12.58 -12.63 5.64
C GLU A 99 -11.08 -12.30 5.72
N PHE A 100 -10.71 -11.07 5.35
CA PHE A 100 -9.34 -10.60 5.41
C PHE A 100 -8.83 -10.53 6.87
N VAL A 101 -9.57 -9.89 7.78
CA VAL A 101 -9.19 -9.79 9.20
C VAL A 101 -9.08 -11.18 9.84
N LYS A 102 -10.02 -12.08 9.52
CA LYS A 102 -9.98 -13.47 10.02
C LYS A 102 -8.71 -14.20 9.58
N ARG A 103 -8.30 -14.04 8.32
CA ARG A 103 -7.08 -14.67 7.78
C ARG A 103 -5.83 -14.15 8.50
N GLU A 104 -5.73 -12.84 8.68
CA GLU A 104 -4.61 -12.20 9.37
C GLU A 104 -4.54 -12.62 10.85
N GLU A 105 -5.68 -12.71 11.54
CA GLU A 105 -5.72 -13.13 12.96
C GLU A 105 -5.39 -14.62 13.14
N ILE A 106 -5.77 -15.48 12.19
CA ILE A 106 -5.36 -16.89 12.16
C ILE A 106 -3.84 -16.98 11.96
N ALA A 107 -3.29 -16.26 10.98
CA ALA A 107 -1.85 -16.23 10.71
C ALA A 107 -1.07 -15.75 11.94
N ARG A 108 -1.55 -14.69 12.61
CA ARG A 108 -0.97 -14.16 13.85
C ARG A 108 -0.96 -15.19 15.00
N ARG A 109 -2.04 -15.97 15.15
CA ARG A 109 -2.15 -16.99 16.20
C ARG A 109 -1.32 -18.24 15.89
N GLN A 110 -1.24 -18.64 14.63
CA GLN A 110 -0.45 -19.80 14.21
C GLN A 110 1.05 -19.53 14.29
N GLY A 111 1.51 -18.31 14.00
CA GLY A 111 2.90 -17.89 14.26
C GLY A 111 3.28 -17.75 15.74
N ALA A 112 2.32 -17.89 16.68
CA ALA A 112 2.56 -17.89 18.12
C ALA A 112 2.70 -19.30 18.72
N LEU A 113 2.64 -20.36 17.89
CA LEU A 113 2.75 -21.77 18.30
C LEU A 113 4.13 -22.39 18.05
N ASP A 114 5.14 -21.60 17.68
CA ASP A 114 6.53 -22.05 17.62
C ASP A 114 7.24 -21.88 18.98
N LEU A 115 6.80 -22.66 19.98
CA LEU A 115 7.53 -22.93 21.23
C LEU A 115 7.80 -24.43 21.39
#